data_AF-A0A4R2M7T4-F1
#
_entry.id   AF-A0A4R2M7T4-F1
#
_cell.length_a   1.000
_cell.length_b   1.000
_cell.length_c   1.000
_cell.angle_alpha   90.00
_cell.angle_beta   90.00
_cell.angle_gamma   90.00
#
_symmetry.space_group_name_H-M   'P 1'
#
loop_
_entity.id
_entity.type
_entity.pdbx_description
1 polymer ?
#
loop_
_entity_poly.entity_id
_entity_poly.type
_entity_poly.pdbx_seq_one_letter_code
_entity_poly.pdbx_strand_id
1 'polypeptide(L)' 'MNAETQGSRSVLELVDVIDLKWLFANEGVFLHVERLQHDADYARELLSRAAASGNAELRAAAARLNGQIAAGQTAA' A
#
# COMPACT_ATOMS: atom_id res chain seq x y z
N MET A 1 19.63 -24.56 7.18
CA MET A 1 18.24 -24.08 7.31
C MET A 1 18.22 -22.64 6.78
N ASN A 2 18.29 -22.46 5.47
CA ASN A 2 18.23 -21.12 4.86
C ASN A 2 16.79 -20.93 4.40
N ALA A 3 15.99 -20.20 5.17
CA ALA A 3 14.71 -19.70 4.68
C ALA A 3 15.04 -18.51 3.76
N GLU A 4 15.37 -18.80 2.51
CA GLU A 4 15.41 -17.81 1.44
C GLU A 4 13.96 -17.45 1.05
N THR A 5 13.17 -16.96 2.01
CA THR A 5 11.82 -16.45 1.75
C THR A 5 11.89 -14.94 1.54
N GLN A 6 12.68 -14.50 0.56
CA GLN A 6 12.81 -13.07 0.23
C GLN A 6 13.05 -12.83 -1.26
N GLY A 7 12.59 -13.73 -2.13
CA GLY A 7 12.44 -13.44 -3.56
C GLY A 7 11.16 -12.65 -3.75
N SER A 8 11.26 -11.36 -4.09
CA SER A 8 10.13 -10.41 -4.24
C SER A 8 9.65 -9.81 -2.92
N ARG A 9 10.53 -9.07 -2.24
CA ARG A 9 10.09 -8.01 -1.32
C ARG A 9 9.28 -7.04 -2.20
N SER A 10 7.95 -7.15 -2.16
CA SER A 10 7.03 -6.32 -2.94
C SER A 10 7.55 -4.88 -2.93
N VAL A 11 7.68 -4.28 -4.10
CA VAL A 11 8.31 -2.96 -4.38
C VAL A 11 7.58 -1.78 -3.72
N LEU A 12 6.82 -2.03 -2.66
CA LEU A 12 6.26 -1.02 -1.80
C LEU A 12 7.38 -0.53 -0.89
N GLU A 13 7.83 0.70 -1.13
CA GLU A 13 8.72 1.40 -0.22
C GLU A 13 8.09 1.41 1.20
N LEU A 14 8.80 0.88 2.20
CA LEU A 14 8.28 0.77 3.57
C LEU A 14 7.80 2.14 4.11
N VAL A 15 8.47 3.21 3.70
CA VAL A 15 8.09 4.59 4.07
C VAL A 15 6.70 4.96 3.54
N ASP A 16 6.35 4.60 2.30
CA ASP A 16 5.03 4.87 1.70
C ASP A 16 3.93 4.12 2.48
N VAL A 17 4.20 2.87 2.86
CA VAL A 17 3.22 2.04 3.60
C VAL A 17 2.98 2.58 5.01
N ILE A 18 4.03 3.05 5.69
CA ILE A 18 3.92 3.63 7.03
C ILE A 18 3.19 4.99 6.96
N ASP A 19 3.51 5.83 5.98
CA ASP A 19 2.83 7.11 5.76
C ASP A 19 1.32 6.91 5.54
N LEU A 20 0.95 6.00 4.64
CA LEU A 20 -0.45 5.63 4.39
C LEU A 20 -1.16 5.15 5.67
N LYS A 21 -0.48 4.36 6.50
CA LYS A 21 -1.04 3.84 7.75
C LYS A 21 -1.35 4.96 8.74
N TRP A 22 -0.45 5.95 8.86
CA TRP A 22 -0.67 7.10 9.73
C TRP A 22 -1.79 8.00 9.21
N LEU A 23 -1.84 8.26 7.91
CA LEU A 23 -2.89 9.06 7.28
C LEU A 23 -4.27 8.41 7.45
N PHE A 24 -4.36 7.09 7.28
CA PHE A 24 -5.60 6.36 7.55
C PHE A 24 -5.97 6.33 9.04
N ALA A 25 -4.99 6.20 9.94
CA ALA A 25 -5.25 6.25 11.38
C ALA A 25 -5.84 7.62 11.80
N ASN A 26 -5.44 8.71 11.14
CA ASN A 26 -6.06 10.02 11.33
C ASN A 26 -7.53 10.08 10.89
N GLU A 27 -7.94 9.26 9.92
CA GLU A 27 -9.35 9.08 9.53
C GLU A 27 -10.09 8.00 10.35
N GLY A 28 -9.42 7.40 11.35
CA GLY A 28 -9.99 6.33 12.17
C GLY A 28 -10.01 4.95 11.51
N VAL A 29 -9.30 4.79 10.39
CA VAL A 29 -9.19 3.51 9.66
C VAL A 29 -7.85 2.85 10.00
N PHE A 30 -7.89 1.59 10.39
CA PHE A 30 -6.67 0.82 10.67
C PHE A 30 -6.21 0.06 9.42
N LEU A 31 -5.08 0.49 8.87
CA LEU A 31 -4.44 -0.19 7.74
C LEU A 31 -3.72 -1.46 8.21
N HIS A 32 -4.00 -2.58 7.55
CA HIS A 32 -3.36 -3.86 7.82
C HIS A 32 -2.24 -4.14 6.80
N VAL A 33 -0.99 -3.96 7.22
CA VAL A 33 0.19 -3.92 6.33
C VAL A 33 0.49 -5.28 5.67
N GLU A 34 0.39 -6.38 6.41
CA GLU A 34 0.57 -7.72 5.81
C GLU A 34 -0.48 -7.99 4.72
N ARG A 35 -1.74 -7.65 5.00
CA ARG A 35 -2.83 -7.86 4.06
C ARG A 35 -2.70 -6.96 2.84
N LEU A 36 -2.24 -5.72 3.02
CA LEU A 36 -1.91 -4.83 1.90
C LEU A 36 -0.85 -5.42 0.96
N GLN A 37 0.10 -6.19 1.47
CA GLN A 37 1.17 -6.80 0.66
C GLN A 37 0.76 -8.13 0.01
N HIS A 38 -0.15 -8.88 0.62
CA HIS A 38 -0.53 -10.24 0.18
C HIS A 38 -1.90 -10.32 -0.51
N ASP A 39 -2.76 -9.32 -0.36
CA ASP A 39 -4.13 -9.31 -0.86
C ASP A 39 -4.33 -8.09 -1.80
N ALA A 40 -4.30 -8.37 -3.10
CA ALA A 40 -4.42 -7.35 -4.13
C ALA A 40 -5.83 -6.72 -4.19
N ASP A 41 -6.87 -7.44 -3.76
CA ASP A 41 -8.23 -6.91 -3.71
C ASP A 41 -8.37 -5.93 -2.54
N TYR A 42 -7.87 -6.31 -1.37
CA TYR A 42 -7.76 -5.42 -0.22
C TYR A 42 -6.94 -4.15 -0.54
N ALA A 43 -5.82 -4.29 -1.24
CA ALA A 43 -5.02 -3.15 -1.68
C ALA A 43 -5.82 -2.19 -2.58
N ARG A 44 -6.55 -2.73 -3.57
CA ARG A 44 -7.38 -1.92 -4.48
C ARG A 44 -8.54 -1.23 -3.74
N GLU A 45 -9.23 -1.94 -2.86
CA GLU A 45 -10.32 -1.37 -2.05
C GLU A 45 -9.80 -0.22 -1.18
N LEU A 46 -8.69 -0.45 -0.48
CA LEU A 46 -8.05 0.53 0.38
C LEU A 46 -7.62 1.78 -0.41
N LEU A 47 -6.98 1.59 -1.57
CA LEU A 47 -6.56 2.69 -2.42
C LEU A 47 -7.74 3.46 -3.00
N SER A 48 -8.84 2.78 -3.34
CA SER A 48 -10.08 3.44 -3.78
C SER A 48 -10.69 4.28 -2.66
N ARG A 49 -10.65 3.81 -1.41
CA ARG A 49 -11.11 4.59 -0.25
C ARG A 49 -10.22 5.79 0.00
N ALA A 50 -8.91 5.63 -0.05
CA ALA A 50 -7.95 6.71 0.09
C ALA A 50 -8.15 7.79 -1.00
N ALA A 51 -8.42 7.39 -2.24
CA ALA A 51 -8.70 8.30 -3.35
C ALA A 51 -10.00 9.12 -3.16
N ALA A 52 -10.99 8.56 -2.47
CA ALA A 52 -12.26 9.22 -2.15
C ALA A 52 -12.22 10.07 -0.87
N SER A 53 -11.13 10.00 -0.10
CA SER A 53 -10.97 10.75 1.13
C SER A 53 -10.92 12.27 0.89
N GLY A 54 -11.39 13.05 1.87
CA GLY A 54 -11.24 14.49 1.89
C GLY A 54 -9.78 14.95 2.12
N ASN A 55 -8.90 14.04 2.57
CA ASN A 55 -7.50 14.35 2.84
C ASN A 55 -6.67 14.32 1.55
N ALA A 56 -6.11 15.48 1.17
CA ALA A 56 -5.29 15.61 -0.03
C ALA A 56 -3.98 14.79 0.05
N GLU A 57 -3.39 14.67 1.23
CA GLU A 57 -2.15 13.91 1.44
C GLU A 57 -2.39 12.41 1.28
N LEU A 58 -3.51 11.91 1.82
CA LEU A 58 -3.92 10.51 1.67
C LEU A 58 -4.18 10.15 0.20
N ARG A 59 -4.82 11.05 -0.56
CA ARG A 59 -5.03 10.87 -1.99
C ARG A 59 -3.70 10.80 -2.76
N ALA A 60 -2.73 11.66 -2.42
CA ALA A 60 -1.43 11.68 -3.06
C ALA A 60 -0.61 10.41 -2.74
N ALA A 61 -0.58 10.00 -1.48
CA ALA A 61 0.09 8.78 -1.03
C ALA A 61 -0.50 7.53 -1.70
N ALA A 62 -1.82 7.44 -1.80
CA ALA A 62 -2.50 6.35 -2.51
C ALA A 62 -2.15 6.29 -4.00
N ALA A 63 -2.09 7.45 -4.68
CA ALA A 63 -1.70 7.50 -6.09
C ALA A 63 -0.25 6.99 -6.31
N ARG A 64 0.67 7.36 -5.40
CA ARG A 64 2.06 6.90 -5.43
C ARG A 64 2.18 5.40 -5.20
N LEU A 65 1.49 4.87 -4.21
CA LEU A 65 1.46 3.42 -3.94
C LEU A 65 0.89 2.64 -5.12
N ASN A 66 -0.19 3.14 -5.74
CA ASN A 66 -0.79 2.51 -6.91
C ASN A 66 0.18 2.50 -8.11
N GLY A 67 0.98 3.54 -8.29
CA GLY A 67 2.05 3.59 -9.29
C GLY A 67 3.14 2.53 -9.06
N GLN A 68 3.55 2.32 -7.81
CA GLN A 68 4.50 1.27 -7.44
C GLN A 68 3.94 -0.13 -7.68
N ILE A 69 2.68 -0.35 -7.31
CA ILE A 69 1.97 -1.63 -7.54
C ILE A 69 1.82 -1.91 -9.04
N ALA A 70 1.45 -0.90 -9.84
CA ALA A 70 1.36 -1.04 -11.29
C ALA A 70 2.72 -1.35 -11.91
N ALA A 71 3.77 -0.61 -11.54
CA ALA A 71 5.13 -0.81 -12.05
C ALA A 71 5.76 -2.15 -11.63
N GLY A 72 5.46 -2.63 -10.42
CA GLY A 72 5.91 -3.94 -9.93
C GLY A 72 5.18 -5.13 -10.58
N GLN A 73 3.93 -4.94 -11.03
CA GLN A 73 3.18 -5.97 -11.76
C GLN A 73 3.62 -6.11 -13.22
N THR A 74 4.13 -5.05 -13.86
CA THR A 74 4.63 -5.11 -15.25
C THR A 74 6.02 -5.73 -15.40
N ALA A 75 6.74 -5.93 -14.29
CA ALA A 75 8.08 -6.51 -14.28
C ALA A 75 8.10 -8.05 -14.11
N ALA A 76 6.94 -8.71 -14.18
CA ALA A 76 6.78 -10.17 -14.01
C ALA A 76 6.36 -10.87 -15.30
#